data_AF-A0A1R4HVG1-F1
#
_entry.id   AF-A0A1R4HVG1-F1
#
_cell.length_a   1.000
_cell.length_b   1.000
_cell.length_c   1.000
_cell.angle_alpha   90.00
_cell.angle_beta   90.00
_cell.angle_gamma   90.00
#
_symmetry.space_group_name_H-M   'P 1'
#
loop_
_entity.id
_entity.type
_entity.pdbx_description
1 polymer ?
#
loop_
_entity_poly.entity_id
_entity_poly.type
_entity_poly.pdbx_seq_one_letter_code
_entity_poly.pdbx_strand_id
1 'polypeptide(L)'
;MSEARPEYTSQGKYARLIPTLADSKKEERATSILLAALMSVYEFRKAMLQSINKRVGERTKLEAWTEVVFKNETPINQKKSPDDRPDGLIVLNTGRTKWHALVEAKVGSETVGEDQLLKYIKQAKEHGIDAVITITNQFVAFPTHHPVTIPKKHLRSVEIFHWSWTYIVTMAQLLLAQDKIESQDQRFILHEVVKYLEDPGSGKAGFTSMNSEWKTVVQSAFNNTKLNKNSEEVLKTVGSWHQEQRELCLQMWPLVGEKVAVKLPRAHRNDPKQRLADDCERLASEHLLISTIDIPNAASDLTVTVDLTRKSITCSMRLDAPKDRKSTSAKINWLTRQLPSNEKSPAISIKAMRKGQALATDKPLEEVRKNPNILDVENTDAQPVAFEVFTSIDLGAKFSGNRVFIEHLEKVVPDFYRYAGQYLKAWVAPAPRVKQVEEDPEEETEAQTTSPEND
;
A
#
# COMPACT_ATOMS: atom_id res chain seq x y z
N MET A 1 -22.34 -4.49 29.29
CA MET A 1 -21.14 -3.63 29.33
C MET A 1 -21.12 -2.97 30.70
N SER A 2 -19.99 -2.91 31.40
CA SER A 2 -19.95 -2.23 32.70
C SER A 2 -19.98 -0.72 32.46
N GLU A 3 -21.00 -0.02 32.94
CA GLU A 3 -21.20 1.43 32.75
C GLU A 3 -20.15 2.32 33.45
N ALA A 4 -19.08 1.72 34.00
CA ALA A 4 -18.02 2.42 34.69
C ALA A 4 -17.10 3.11 33.68
N ARG A 5 -17.49 4.33 33.32
CA ARG A 5 -16.72 5.30 32.54
C ARG A 5 -15.32 5.55 33.15
N PRO A 6 -14.28 5.86 32.33
CA PRO A 6 -12.94 6.11 32.85
C PRO A 6 -12.90 7.23 33.90
N GLU A 7 -12.19 6.99 35.00
CA GLU A 7 -12.21 7.86 36.19
C GLU A 7 -11.74 9.29 35.91
N TYR A 8 -10.89 9.52 34.92
CA TYR A 8 -10.37 10.85 34.57
C TYR A 8 -11.37 11.71 33.76
N THR A 9 -12.50 11.14 33.34
CA THR A 9 -13.54 11.87 32.62
C THR A 9 -14.60 12.39 33.60
N SER A 10 -15.32 13.47 33.28
CA SER A 10 -16.55 13.95 33.94
C SER A 10 -17.84 13.61 33.18
N GLN A 11 -17.77 13.48 31.84
CA GLN A 11 -18.85 13.00 30.97
C GLN A 11 -18.32 12.06 29.87
N GLY A 12 -19.17 11.18 29.36
CA GLY A 12 -18.88 10.30 28.22
C GLY A 12 -20.06 9.37 27.94
N LYS A 13 -20.32 9.05 26.67
CA LYS A 13 -21.32 8.05 26.25
C LYS A 13 -20.61 6.95 25.47
N TYR A 14 -21.07 5.71 25.58
CA TYR A 14 -20.57 4.66 24.68
C TYR A 14 -20.87 5.03 23.22
N ALA A 15 -19.89 4.76 22.35
CA ALA A 15 -20.06 4.89 20.92
C ALA A 15 -21.16 3.93 20.43
N ARG A 16 -21.93 4.38 19.43
CA ARG A 16 -23.12 3.68 18.92
C ARG A 16 -23.05 3.49 17.42
N LEU A 17 -23.54 2.34 16.95
CA LEU A 17 -23.78 2.08 15.52
C LEU A 17 -24.91 2.96 14.95
N ILE A 18 -25.82 3.42 15.82
CA ILE A 18 -26.92 4.33 15.45
C ILE A 18 -26.86 5.55 16.36
N PRO A 19 -26.00 6.54 16.05
CA PRO A 19 -25.88 7.76 16.84
C PRO A 19 -27.13 8.65 16.68
N THR A 20 -27.61 9.25 17.77
CA THR A 20 -28.77 10.16 17.79
C THR A 20 -28.36 11.62 17.54
N LEU A 21 -27.38 11.84 16.67
CA LEU A 21 -26.82 13.15 16.34
C LEU A 21 -27.51 13.72 15.10
N ALA A 22 -27.56 15.05 14.98
CA ALA A 22 -28.11 15.72 13.80
C ALA A 22 -27.33 15.37 12.51
N ASP A 23 -27.98 15.45 11.35
CA ASP A 23 -27.37 15.14 10.05
C ASP A 23 -26.19 16.05 9.68
N SER A 24 -26.13 17.26 10.27
CA SER A 24 -24.99 18.17 10.09
C SER A 24 -23.70 17.70 10.79
N LYS A 25 -23.80 16.82 11.80
CA LYS A 25 -22.69 16.30 12.60
C LYS A 25 -22.08 15.04 11.99
N LYS A 26 -21.65 15.15 10.73
CA LYS A 26 -21.15 14.02 9.93
C LYS A 26 -19.92 13.38 10.57
N GLU A 27 -18.99 14.20 11.04
CA GLU A 27 -17.73 13.79 11.70
C GLU A 27 -18.03 12.94 12.94
N GLU A 28 -18.83 13.45 13.86
CA GLU A 28 -19.12 12.76 15.12
C GLU A 28 -19.94 11.48 14.90
N ARG A 29 -20.80 11.45 13.88
CA ARG A 29 -21.54 10.24 13.50
C ARG A 29 -20.62 9.17 12.95
N ALA A 30 -19.76 9.52 11.99
CA ALA A 30 -18.80 8.59 11.40
C ALA A 30 -17.86 8.02 12.49
N THR A 31 -17.36 8.86 13.38
CA THR A 31 -16.53 8.46 14.51
C THR A 31 -17.28 7.51 15.45
N SER A 32 -18.51 7.85 15.84
CA SER A 32 -19.34 6.97 16.69
C SER A 32 -19.54 5.59 16.08
N ILE A 33 -19.87 5.53 14.78
CA ILE A 33 -20.12 4.28 14.06
C ILE A 33 -18.85 3.43 13.97
N LEU A 34 -17.72 4.05 13.61
CA LEU A 34 -16.42 3.39 13.58
C LEU A 34 -16.04 2.81 14.95
N LEU A 35 -16.15 3.62 16.00
CA LEU A 35 -15.81 3.21 17.36
C LEU A 35 -16.71 2.07 17.84
N ALA A 36 -17.98 2.10 17.50
CA ALA A 36 -18.91 1.00 17.78
C ALA A 36 -18.57 -0.27 16.98
N ALA A 37 -18.12 -0.15 15.73
CA ALA A 37 -17.63 -1.27 14.94
C ALA A 37 -16.37 -1.90 15.56
N LEU A 38 -15.42 -1.09 16.05
CA LEU A 38 -14.23 -1.57 16.78
C LEU A 38 -14.60 -2.28 18.10
N MET A 39 -15.70 -1.93 18.74
CA MET A 39 -16.19 -2.67 19.90
C MET A 39 -16.82 -4.01 19.50
N SER A 40 -17.61 -3.99 18.42
CA SER A 40 -18.55 -5.07 18.06
C SER A 40 -17.95 -6.17 17.18
N VAL A 41 -16.95 -5.84 16.35
CA VAL A 41 -16.37 -6.78 15.36
C VAL A 41 -14.92 -7.10 15.73
N TYR A 42 -14.67 -8.32 16.19
CA TYR A 42 -13.38 -8.73 16.75
C TYR A 42 -12.25 -8.71 15.72
N GLU A 43 -12.46 -9.26 14.53
CA GLU A 43 -11.47 -9.34 13.47
C GLU A 43 -11.09 -7.95 12.97
N PHE A 44 -12.08 -7.06 12.83
CA PHE A 44 -11.87 -5.68 12.42
C PHE A 44 -11.09 -4.90 13.48
N ARG A 45 -11.49 -5.01 14.76
CA ARG A 45 -10.72 -4.47 15.89
C ARG A 45 -9.28 -4.94 15.88
N LYS A 46 -9.07 -6.24 15.73
CA LYS A 46 -7.74 -6.87 15.72
C LYS A 46 -6.90 -6.31 14.58
N ALA A 47 -7.44 -6.27 13.35
CA ALA A 47 -6.74 -5.76 12.18
C ALA A 47 -6.37 -4.26 12.33
N MET A 48 -7.31 -3.44 12.78
CA MET A 48 -7.10 -1.99 12.96
C MET A 48 -6.07 -1.71 14.05
N LEU A 49 -6.18 -2.33 15.22
CA LEU A 49 -5.22 -2.11 16.31
C LEU A 49 -3.84 -2.71 16.05
N GLN A 50 -3.75 -3.84 15.33
CA GLN A 50 -2.46 -4.37 14.88
C GLN A 50 -1.73 -3.40 13.95
N SER A 51 -2.47 -2.61 13.16
CA SER A 51 -1.88 -1.61 12.27
C SER A 51 -1.09 -0.50 12.99
N ILE A 52 -1.39 -0.29 14.27
CA ILE A 52 -0.70 0.65 15.17
C ILE A 52 0.08 -0.11 16.26
N ASN A 53 0.50 -1.34 15.96
CA ASN A 53 1.32 -2.20 16.83
C ASN A 53 0.67 -2.59 18.17
N LYS A 54 -0.66 -2.52 18.29
CA LYS A 54 -1.38 -2.99 19.47
C LYS A 54 -1.91 -4.40 19.25
N ARG A 55 -1.55 -5.31 20.15
CA ARG A 55 -1.99 -6.71 20.10
C ARG A 55 -3.39 -6.85 20.69
N VAL A 56 -4.26 -7.56 19.98
CA VAL A 56 -5.62 -7.89 20.43
C VAL A 56 -5.73 -9.40 20.53
N GLY A 57 -5.81 -9.91 21.76
CA GLY A 57 -6.10 -11.32 22.05
C GLY A 57 -7.60 -11.54 22.24
N GLU A 58 -8.03 -12.80 22.36
CA GLU A 58 -9.45 -13.17 22.53
C GLU A 58 -10.09 -12.53 23.77
N ARG A 59 -9.33 -12.42 24.86
CA ARG A 59 -9.81 -11.83 26.13
C ARG A 59 -9.70 -10.30 26.17
N THR A 60 -9.15 -9.69 25.12
CA THR A 60 -8.99 -8.23 25.06
C THR A 60 -10.34 -7.56 24.90
N LYS A 61 -10.69 -6.68 25.84
CA LYS A 61 -11.91 -5.88 25.77
C LYS A 61 -11.58 -4.49 25.24
N LEU A 62 -12.34 -4.03 24.27
CA LEU A 62 -12.27 -2.65 23.78
C LEU A 62 -13.55 -1.95 24.15
N GLU A 63 -13.42 -0.81 24.81
CA GLU A 63 -14.49 0.13 25.06
C GLU A 63 -14.19 1.43 24.33
N ALA A 64 -15.20 2.04 23.75
CA ALA A 64 -15.05 3.30 23.04
C ALA A 64 -16.16 4.26 23.43
N TRP A 65 -15.77 5.50 23.69
CA TRP A 65 -16.62 6.54 24.20
C TRP A 65 -16.60 7.70 23.23
N THR A 66 -17.75 8.31 23.01
CA THR A 66 -17.90 9.62 22.37
C THR A 66 -18.37 10.60 23.41
N GLU A 67 -18.44 11.88 23.02
CA GLU A 67 -18.93 12.92 23.91
C GLU A 67 -18.13 12.97 25.25
N VAL A 68 -16.81 12.85 25.18
CA VAL A 68 -15.94 12.81 26.37
C VAL A 68 -15.71 14.22 26.91
N VAL A 69 -15.74 14.39 28.23
CA VAL A 69 -15.32 15.62 28.93
C VAL A 69 -14.43 15.21 30.09
N PHE A 70 -13.32 15.92 30.33
CA PHE A 70 -12.37 15.58 31.40
C PHE A 70 -12.66 16.30 32.73
N LYS A 71 -12.31 15.67 33.87
CA LYS A 71 -12.63 16.19 35.22
C LYS A 71 -12.00 17.54 35.56
N ASN A 72 -10.81 17.83 35.02
CA ASN A 72 -10.04 19.04 35.35
C ASN A 72 -10.25 20.19 34.35
N GLU A 73 -11.19 20.03 33.41
CA GLU A 73 -11.37 20.95 32.29
C GLU A 73 -12.55 21.91 32.45
N THR A 74 -13.20 21.90 33.61
CA THR A 74 -14.33 22.79 33.91
C THR A 74 -13.88 23.87 34.91
N PRO A 75 -13.39 25.05 34.47
CA PRO A 75 -13.52 26.24 35.28
C PRO A 75 -15.01 26.54 35.44
N ILE A 76 -15.43 26.92 36.64
CA ILE A 76 -16.83 27.13 37.05
C ILE A 76 -17.60 28.15 36.16
N ASN A 77 -16.92 28.92 35.28
CA ASN A 77 -17.52 30.02 34.51
C ASN A 77 -17.05 30.19 33.05
N GLN A 78 -16.54 29.16 32.35
CA GLN A 78 -16.27 29.27 30.90
C GLN A 78 -16.88 28.11 30.12
N LYS A 79 -17.82 28.40 29.22
CA LYS A 79 -18.23 27.47 28.15
C LYS A 79 -17.01 27.23 27.26
N LYS A 80 -16.47 26.01 27.28
CA LYS A 80 -15.46 25.61 26.28
C LYS A 80 -16.02 25.76 24.87
N SER A 81 -15.16 26.16 23.94
CA SER A 81 -15.46 25.99 22.52
C SER A 81 -15.70 24.50 22.25
N PRO A 82 -16.69 24.12 21.43
CA PRO A 82 -16.86 22.75 20.95
C PRO A 82 -15.57 22.11 20.40
N ASP A 83 -14.63 22.93 19.92
CA ASP A 83 -13.37 22.51 19.26
C ASP A 83 -12.30 21.91 20.19
N ASP A 84 -12.43 22.04 21.52
CA ASP A 84 -11.43 21.50 22.46
C ASP A 84 -11.83 20.10 23.00
N ARG A 85 -12.87 19.48 22.43
CA ARG A 85 -13.38 18.18 22.85
C ARG A 85 -12.99 17.11 21.83
N PRO A 86 -12.30 16.03 22.24
CA PRO A 86 -12.02 14.93 21.33
C PRO A 86 -13.31 14.25 20.91
N ASP A 87 -13.38 13.83 19.65
CA ASP A 87 -14.53 13.10 19.09
C ASP A 87 -14.73 11.74 19.76
N GLY A 88 -13.64 11.12 20.23
CA GLY A 88 -13.73 9.86 20.94
C GLY A 88 -12.55 9.52 21.85
N LEU A 89 -12.76 8.46 22.62
CA LEU A 89 -11.78 7.84 23.51
C LEU A 89 -11.88 6.33 23.40
N ILE A 90 -10.78 5.67 23.09
CA ILE A 90 -10.64 4.22 23.09
C ILE A 90 -9.97 3.78 24.39
N VAL A 91 -10.49 2.71 24.99
CA VAL A 91 -9.91 2.02 26.14
C VAL A 91 -9.74 0.54 25.78
N LEU A 92 -8.49 0.12 25.64
CA LEU A 92 -8.12 -1.26 25.35
C LEU A 92 -7.63 -1.93 26.63
N ASN A 93 -8.35 -2.93 27.10
CA ASN A 93 -8.00 -3.71 28.29
C ASN A 93 -7.58 -5.13 27.90
N THR A 94 -6.30 -5.46 28.11
CA THR A 94 -5.75 -6.79 27.83
C THR A 94 -5.87 -7.75 29.03
N GLY A 95 -6.42 -7.28 30.16
CA GLY A 95 -6.43 -7.96 31.45
C GLY A 95 -5.18 -7.70 32.29
N ARG A 96 -4.01 -7.55 31.64
CA ARG A 96 -2.75 -7.18 32.31
C ARG A 96 -2.49 -5.69 32.30
N THR A 97 -2.82 -5.04 31.18
CA THR A 97 -2.58 -3.61 30.97
C THR A 97 -3.81 -2.96 30.36
N LYS A 98 -3.98 -1.67 30.64
CA LYS A 98 -4.93 -0.80 29.95
C LYS A 98 -4.14 0.17 29.07
N TRP A 99 -4.65 0.43 27.88
CA TRP A 99 -4.12 1.40 26.94
C TRP A 99 -5.25 2.30 26.47
N HIS A 100 -5.01 3.61 26.43
CA HIS A 100 -6.02 4.62 26.19
C HIS A 100 -5.59 5.49 25.00
N ALA A 101 -6.54 5.85 24.14
CA ALA A 101 -6.25 6.74 23.02
C ALA A 101 -7.37 7.75 22.79
N LEU A 102 -7.01 9.02 22.61
CA LEU A 102 -7.92 10.03 22.08
C LEU A 102 -8.12 9.81 20.60
N VAL A 103 -9.31 10.11 20.11
CA VAL A 103 -9.66 10.07 18.69
C VAL A 103 -10.15 11.45 18.28
N GLU A 104 -9.54 11.98 17.22
CA GLU A 104 -9.94 13.21 16.54
C GLU A 104 -10.17 12.87 15.07
N ALA A 105 -11.33 13.23 14.52
CA ALA A 105 -11.71 12.84 13.18
C ALA A 105 -12.19 14.04 12.35
N LYS A 106 -11.76 14.07 11.09
CA LYS A 106 -12.17 15.06 10.10
C LYS A 106 -12.69 14.40 8.84
N VAL A 107 -13.80 14.91 8.30
CA VAL A 107 -14.40 14.43 7.04
C VAL A 107 -14.32 15.52 5.97
N GLY A 108 -14.62 15.16 4.72
CA GLY A 108 -14.54 16.08 3.58
C GLY A 108 -13.11 16.54 3.34
N SER A 109 -12.92 17.85 3.19
CA SER A 109 -11.61 18.49 2.97
C SER A 109 -10.95 18.99 4.24
N GLU A 110 -11.55 18.78 5.41
CA GLU A 110 -10.98 19.23 6.68
C GLU A 110 -9.77 18.38 7.09
N THR A 111 -8.82 19.00 7.78
CA THR A 111 -7.58 18.38 8.23
C THR A 111 -7.28 18.78 9.67
N VAL A 112 -6.51 17.95 10.38
CA VAL A 112 -6.07 18.24 11.74
C VAL A 112 -4.76 19.01 11.67
N GLY A 113 -4.75 20.28 12.10
CA GLY A 113 -3.56 21.13 12.11
C GLY A 113 -2.59 20.82 13.25
N GLU A 114 -1.38 21.37 13.17
CA GLU A 114 -0.33 21.21 14.21
C GLU A 114 -0.80 21.70 15.58
N ASP A 115 -1.39 22.89 15.65
CA ASP A 115 -1.84 23.48 16.91
C ASP A 115 -2.91 22.62 17.61
N GLN A 116 -3.87 22.11 16.83
CA GLN A 116 -4.93 21.24 17.34
C GLN A 116 -4.35 19.91 17.84
N LEU A 117 -3.44 19.30 17.09
CA LEU A 117 -2.79 18.07 17.51
C LEU A 117 -1.93 18.27 18.78
N LEU A 118 -1.21 19.38 18.89
CA LEU A 118 -0.44 19.72 20.09
C LEU A 118 -1.33 19.89 21.32
N LYS A 119 -2.53 20.46 21.17
CA LYS A 119 -3.53 20.53 22.26
C LYS A 119 -3.94 19.14 22.72
N TYR A 120 -4.27 18.23 21.81
CA TYR A 120 -4.66 16.86 22.18
C TYR A 120 -3.51 16.06 22.80
N ILE A 121 -2.28 16.23 22.33
CA ILE A 121 -1.10 15.63 22.97
C ILE A 121 -0.93 16.15 24.40
N LYS A 122 -1.15 17.45 24.63
CA LYS A 122 -1.09 18.04 25.98
C LYS A 122 -2.20 17.47 26.87
N GLN A 123 -3.43 17.43 26.38
CA GLN A 123 -4.58 16.85 27.10
C GLN A 123 -4.35 15.38 27.44
N ALA A 124 -3.78 14.60 26.51
CA ALA A 124 -3.44 13.20 26.74
C ALA A 124 -2.41 13.04 27.87
N LYS A 125 -1.37 13.88 27.90
CA LYS A 125 -0.37 13.87 28.99
C LYS A 125 -0.97 14.19 30.35
N GLU A 126 -1.82 15.21 30.42
CA GLU A 126 -2.44 15.66 31.67
C GLU A 126 -3.33 14.58 32.30
N HIS A 127 -3.92 13.70 31.48
CA HIS A 127 -4.83 12.65 31.92
C HIS A 127 -4.24 11.23 31.85
N GLY A 128 -2.93 11.09 31.58
CA GLY A 128 -2.26 9.79 31.51
C GLY A 128 -2.74 8.90 30.36
N ILE A 129 -3.15 9.49 29.24
CA ILE A 129 -3.61 8.80 28.04
C ILE A 129 -2.40 8.51 27.14
N ASP A 130 -2.31 7.27 26.66
CA ASP A 130 -1.12 6.74 25.98
C ASP A 130 -0.94 7.25 24.55
N ALA A 131 -2.03 7.61 23.85
CA ALA A 131 -1.96 7.98 22.44
C ALA A 131 -3.03 8.97 21.97
N VAL A 132 -2.78 9.56 20.79
CA VAL A 132 -3.76 10.29 19.98
C VAL A 132 -3.83 9.64 18.59
N ILE A 133 -5.04 9.31 18.13
CA ILE A 133 -5.32 8.78 16.80
C ILE A 133 -6.09 9.86 16.03
N THR A 134 -5.53 10.31 14.91
CA THR A 134 -6.26 11.19 13.98
C THR A 134 -6.88 10.37 12.85
N ILE A 135 -8.07 10.76 12.40
CA ILE A 135 -8.78 10.11 11.29
C ILE A 135 -9.17 11.17 10.27
N THR A 136 -8.58 11.18 9.08
CA THR A 136 -8.92 12.18 8.05
C THR A 136 -8.98 11.55 6.66
N ASN A 137 -9.23 12.33 5.62
CA ASN A 137 -9.08 11.87 4.23
C ASN A 137 -7.62 11.99 3.71
N GLN A 138 -6.66 12.42 4.55
CA GLN A 138 -5.24 12.45 4.19
C GLN A 138 -4.63 11.04 4.26
N PHE A 139 -3.63 10.76 3.44
CA PHE A 139 -2.93 9.49 3.45
C PHE A 139 -1.52 9.60 4.02
N VAL A 140 -1.11 8.51 4.68
CA VAL A 140 0.26 8.28 5.15
C VAL A 140 0.72 6.89 4.71
N ALA A 141 2.04 6.69 4.64
CA ALA A 141 2.60 5.40 4.27
C ALA A 141 2.25 4.29 5.27
N PHE A 142 2.32 4.61 6.56
CA PHE A 142 2.00 3.69 7.65
C PHE A 142 1.15 4.40 8.70
N PRO A 143 0.23 3.70 9.39
CA PRO A 143 -0.56 4.30 10.47
C PRO A 143 0.24 4.87 11.64
N THR A 144 1.53 4.51 11.75
CA THR A 144 2.49 5.06 12.73
C THR A 144 3.17 6.33 12.26
N HIS A 145 2.95 6.74 11.01
CA HIS A 145 3.32 8.05 10.49
C HIS A 145 2.15 9.01 10.66
N HIS A 146 2.41 10.31 10.55
CA HIS A 146 1.39 11.34 10.72
C HIS A 146 1.53 12.39 9.59
N PRO A 147 0.42 12.89 9.01
CA PRO A 147 0.46 13.89 7.94
C PRO A 147 1.07 15.22 8.40
N VAL A 148 0.89 15.56 9.68
CA VAL A 148 1.51 16.71 10.33
C VAL A 148 2.77 16.30 11.08
N THR A 149 3.86 17.05 10.86
CA THR A 149 5.12 16.86 11.57
C THR A 149 5.04 17.47 12.97
N ILE A 150 5.23 16.65 14.01
CA ILE A 150 5.29 17.12 15.41
C ILE A 150 6.71 17.02 15.95
N PRO A 151 7.22 18.05 16.68
CA PRO A 151 8.53 17.97 17.31
C PRO A 151 8.63 16.85 18.34
N LYS A 152 9.67 16.00 18.25
CA LYS A 152 9.88 14.81 19.11
C LYS A 152 9.80 15.08 20.62
N LYS A 153 10.12 16.31 21.07
CA LYS A 153 9.99 16.72 22.48
C LYS A 153 8.56 16.56 23.02
N HIS A 154 7.55 16.71 22.17
CA HIS A 154 6.15 16.55 22.56
C HIS A 154 5.70 15.08 22.58
N LEU A 155 6.41 14.16 21.95
CA LEU A 155 5.99 12.75 21.76
C LEU A 155 6.61 11.75 22.76
N ARG A 156 7.33 12.21 23.78
CA ARG A 156 8.06 11.32 24.71
C ARG A 156 7.17 10.34 25.49
N SER A 157 5.93 10.72 25.76
CA SER A 157 5.00 9.94 26.60
C SER A 157 3.65 9.66 25.94
N VAL A 158 3.44 10.16 24.72
CA VAL A 158 2.19 10.02 23.97
C VAL A 158 2.54 9.63 22.55
N GLU A 159 2.02 8.50 22.11
CA GLU A 159 2.15 8.04 20.73
C GLU A 159 1.13 8.77 19.84
N ILE A 160 1.49 9.01 18.58
CA ILE A 160 0.58 9.54 17.57
C ILE A 160 0.39 8.53 16.46
N PHE A 161 -0.86 8.34 16.05
CA PHE A 161 -1.23 7.47 14.95
C PHE A 161 -2.18 8.20 14.01
N HIS A 162 -2.22 7.76 12.77
CA HIS A 162 -3.12 8.29 11.77
C HIS A 162 -3.77 7.17 10.97
N TRP A 163 -5.10 7.22 10.83
CA TRP A 163 -5.84 6.42 9.88
C TRP A 163 -6.50 7.31 8.85
N SER A 164 -6.52 6.88 7.58
CA SER A 164 -7.42 7.50 6.61
C SER A 164 -8.79 6.82 6.64
N TRP A 165 -9.86 7.55 6.33
CA TRP A 165 -11.19 6.94 6.19
C TRP A 165 -11.20 5.83 5.13
N THR A 166 -10.49 6.04 4.02
CA THR A 166 -10.34 5.00 2.99
C THR A 166 -9.58 3.78 3.52
N TYR A 167 -8.54 3.95 4.35
CA TYR A 167 -7.84 2.82 4.96
C TYR A 167 -8.77 1.97 5.83
N ILE A 168 -9.59 2.62 6.66
CA ILE A 168 -10.58 1.98 7.53
C ILE A 168 -11.57 1.15 6.71
N VAL A 169 -12.18 1.75 5.69
CA VAL A 169 -13.17 1.09 4.83
C VAL A 169 -12.54 -0.06 4.04
N THR A 170 -11.37 0.15 3.45
CA THR A 170 -10.67 -0.88 2.66
C THR A 170 -10.30 -2.07 3.53
N MET A 171 -9.87 -1.85 4.78
CA MET A 171 -9.61 -2.93 5.74
C MET A 171 -10.87 -3.73 6.04
N ALA A 172 -11.99 -3.05 6.26
CA ALA A 172 -13.27 -3.70 6.50
C ALA A 172 -13.73 -4.52 5.29
N GLN A 173 -13.63 -3.98 4.08
CA GLN A 173 -13.94 -4.68 2.83
C GLN A 173 -13.06 -5.90 2.61
N LEU A 174 -11.74 -5.79 2.86
CA LEU A 174 -10.83 -6.92 2.76
C LEU A 174 -11.24 -8.06 3.71
N LEU A 175 -11.60 -7.75 4.95
CA LEU A 175 -12.05 -8.76 5.91
C LEU A 175 -13.35 -9.44 5.48
N LEU A 176 -14.31 -8.67 4.92
CA LEU A 176 -15.55 -9.20 4.37
C LEU A 176 -15.32 -10.10 3.15
N ALA A 177 -14.37 -9.74 2.27
CA ALA A 177 -14.02 -10.51 1.08
C ALA A 177 -13.27 -11.81 1.41
N GLN A 178 -12.40 -11.80 2.43
CA GLN A 178 -11.62 -12.97 2.84
C GLN A 178 -12.43 -14.00 3.63
N ASP A 179 -13.70 -13.72 3.94
CA ASP A 179 -14.60 -14.57 4.74
C ASP A 179 -14.00 -14.99 6.10
N LYS A 180 -13.15 -14.13 6.69
CA LYS A 180 -12.44 -14.40 7.95
C LYS A 180 -13.26 -14.11 9.21
N ILE A 181 -14.46 -13.55 9.06
CA ILE A 181 -15.34 -13.20 10.17
C ILE A 181 -16.30 -14.36 10.41
N GLU A 182 -16.03 -15.14 11.45
CA GLU A 182 -16.79 -16.37 11.76
C GLU A 182 -18.26 -16.07 12.12
N SER A 183 -18.50 -14.96 12.82
CA SER A 183 -19.84 -14.57 13.26
C SER A 183 -20.60 -13.83 12.15
N GLN A 184 -21.72 -14.41 11.71
CA GLN A 184 -22.60 -13.78 10.72
C GLN A 184 -23.14 -12.42 11.20
N ASP A 185 -23.43 -12.28 12.49
CA ASP A 185 -23.87 -11.00 13.07
C ASP A 185 -22.77 -9.93 12.98
N GLN A 186 -21.52 -10.29 13.32
CA GLN A 186 -20.39 -9.36 13.18
C GLN A 186 -20.12 -9.01 11.72
N ARG A 187 -20.26 -9.98 10.82
CA ARG A 187 -20.14 -9.76 9.37
C ARG A 187 -21.20 -8.76 8.89
N PHE A 188 -22.46 -8.96 9.28
CA PHE A 188 -23.55 -8.05 8.94
C PHE A 188 -23.30 -6.63 9.47
N ILE A 189 -22.87 -6.50 10.73
CA ILE A 189 -22.52 -5.21 11.33
C ILE A 189 -21.41 -4.52 10.51
N LEU A 190 -20.32 -5.23 10.20
CA LEU A 190 -19.22 -4.63 9.46
C LEU A 190 -19.64 -4.24 8.04
N HIS A 191 -20.48 -5.05 7.40
CA HIS A 191 -21.04 -4.73 6.08
C HIS A 191 -21.87 -3.45 6.10
N GLU A 192 -22.76 -3.26 7.08
CA GLU A 192 -23.55 -2.03 7.20
C GLU A 192 -22.69 -0.81 7.54
N VAL A 193 -21.61 -0.99 8.32
CA VAL A 193 -20.63 0.08 8.58
C VAL A 193 -19.91 0.49 7.30
N VAL A 194 -19.49 -0.47 6.47
CA VAL A 194 -18.89 -0.19 5.16
C VAL A 194 -19.87 0.58 4.29
N LYS A 195 -21.11 0.11 4.18
CA LYS A 195 -22.17 0.77 3.40
C LYS A 195 -22.41 2.21 3.84
N TYR A 196 -22.44 2.47 5.15
CA TYR A 196 -22.54 3.83 5.68
C TYR A 196 -21.34 4.70 5.29
N LEU A 197 -20.11 4.20 5.47
CA LEU A 197 -18.90 4.98 5.20
C LEU A 197 -18.63 5.16 3.70
N GLU A 198 -19.17 4.32 2.83
CA GLU A 198 -19.09 4.49 1.38
C GLU A 198 -20.16 5.43 0.81
N ASP A 199 -21.23 5.71 1.56
CA ASP A 199 -22.21 6.69 1.17
C ASP A 199 -21.55 8.08 1.03
N PRO A 200 -21.76 8.81 -0.08
CA PRO A 200 -21.19 10.15 -0.27
C PRO A 200 -21.55 11.14 0.86
N GLY A 201 -22.68 10.92 1.52
CA GLY A 201 -23.13 11.70 2.67
C GLY A 201 -22.23 11.59 3.90
N SER A 202 -21.44 10.51 4.03
CA SER A 202 -20.51 10.28 5.14
C SER A 202 -19.33 11.26 5.18
N GLY A 203 -19.00 11.86 4.03
CA GLY A 203 -17.84 12.73 3.88
C GLY A 203 -16.49 12.00 3.71
N LYS A 204 -16.48 10.66 3.61
CA LYS A 204 -15.29 9.93 3.12
C LYS A 204 -15.01 10.36 1.68
N ALA A 205 -13.74 10.64 1.39
CA ALA A 205 -13.27 10.90 0.03
C ALA A 205 -11.92 10.21 -0.20
N GLY A 206 -11.71 9.67 -1.40
CA GLY A 206 -10.41 9.18 -1.85
C GLY A 206 -9.54 10.32 -2.39
N PHE A 207 -8.30 10.00 -2.73
CA PHE A 207 -7.41 10.93 -3.41
C PHE A 207 -7.78 10.99 -4.90
N THR A 208 -8.40 12.07 -5.36
CA THR A 208 -8.97 12.16 -6.74
C THR A 208 -8.25 13.13 -7.66
N SER A 209 -7.21 13.82 -7.17
CA SER A 209 -6.53 14.87 -7.92
C SER A 209 -5.15 15.16 -7.36
N MET A 210 -4.18 15.34 -8.25
CA MET A 210 -2.90 15.96 -7.90
C MET A 210 -3.07 17.41 -7.39
N ASN A 211 -2.05 17.91 -6.70
CA ASN A 211 -1.96 19.29 -6.21
C ASN A 211 -2.09 20.33 -7.33
N SER A 212 -2.44 21.57 -6.94
CA SER A 212 -2.64 22.71 -7.85
C SER A 212 -1.44 23.00 -8.75
N GLU A 213 -0.21 22.75 -8.28
CA GLU A 213 1.03 23.03 -9.01
C GLU A 213 1.40 21.94 -10.02
N TRP A 214 0.66 20.81 -10.08
CA TRP A 214 0.96 19.66 -10.96
C TRP A 214 1.22 20.08 -12.40
N LYS A 215 0.32 20.87 -13.00
CA LYS A 215 0.47 21.35 -14.37
C LYS A 215 1.77 22.12 -14.59
N THR A 216 2.15 22.97 -13.65
CA THR A 216 3.38 23.76 -13.70
C THR A 216 4.61 22.86 -13.62
N VAL A 217 4.64 21.92 -12.67
CA VAL A 217 5.75 20.97 -12.50
C VAL A 217 5.94 20.10 -13.74
N VAL A 218 4.84 19.59 -14.32
CA VAL A 218 4.88 18.83 -15.59
C VAL A 218 5.43 19.69 -16.73
N GLN A 219 5.02 20.96 -16.83
CA GLN A 219 5.49 21.85 -17.89
C GLN A 219 6.98 22.14 -17.75
N SER A 220 7.46 22.37 -16.53
CA SER A 220 8.89 22.55 -16.23
C SER A 220 9.71 21.32 -16.62
N ALA A 221 9.26 20.13 -16.23
CA ALA A 221 9.91 18.87 -16.58
C ALA A 221 9.93 18.59 -18.10
N PHE A 222 8.81 18.87 -18.79
CA PHE A 222 8.71 18.74 -20.24
C PHE A 222 9.65 19.70 -20.99
N ASN A 223 9.79 20.93 -20.50
CA ASN A 223 10.69 21.93 -21.04
C ASN A 223 12.15 21.74 -20.59
N ASN A 224 12.45 20.67 -19.83
CA ASN A 224 13.75 20.42 -19.20
C ASN A 224 14.28 21.63 -18.39
N THR A 225 13.36 22.35 -17.74
CA THR A 225 13.68 23.47 -16.85
C THR A 225 14.04 22.92 -15.47
N LYS A 226 15.06 23.51 -14.84
CA LYS A 226 15.54 23.06 -13.53
C LYS A 226 14.46 23.21 -12.45
N LEU A 227 14.04 22.09 -11.89
CA LEU A 227 13.22 22.05 -10.68
C LEU A 227 14.10 22.15 -9.43
N ASN A 228 13.63 22.86 -8.40
CA ASN A 228 14.31 22.93 -7.12
C ASN A 228 13.67 21.94 -6.15
N LYS A 229 14.44 20.95 -5.67
CA LYS A 229 13.95 19.93 -4.73
C LYS A 229 13.34 20.47 -3.43
N ASN A 230 13.70 21.68 -3.02
CA ASN A 230 13.20 22.33 -1.81
C ASN A 230 12.04 23.31 -2.09
N SER A 231 11.62 23.48 -3.34
CA SER A 231 10.50 24.36 -3.65
C SER A 231 9.18 23.76 -3.16
N GLU A 232 8.24 24.64 -2.80
CA GLU A 232 6.93 24.24 -2.31
C GLU A 232 6.15 23.41 -3.35
N GLU A 233 6.26 23.75 -4.63
CA GLU A 233 5.65 23.01 -5.75
C GLU A 233 6.15 21.56 -5.83
N VAL A 234 7.45 21.31 -5.64
CA VAL A 234 8.04 19.96 -5.68
C VAL A 234 7.62 19.17 -4.44
N LEU A 235 7.72 19.77 -3.25
CA LEU A 235 7.31 19.15 -1.99
C LEU A 235 5.83 18.74 -2.01
N LYS A 236 4.93 19.63 -2.47
CA LYS A 236 3.50 19.34 -2.60
C LYS A 236 3.22 18.26 -3.66
N THR A 237 3.95 18.26 -4.76
CA THR A 237 3.78 17.27 -5.83
C THR A 237 4.19 15.88 -5.38
N VAL A 238 5.35 15.76 -4.71
CA VAL A 238 5.78 14.49 -4.13
C VAL A 238 4.87 14.04 -2.99
N GLY A 239 4.40 14.97 -2.16
CA GLY A 239 3.41 14.67 -1.13
C GLY A 239 2.09 14.14 -1.72
N SER A 240 1.61 14.74 -2.82
CA SER A 240 0.43 14.27 -3.56
C SER A 240 0.66 12.88 -4.16
N TRP A 241 1.84 12.65 -4.75
CA TRP A 241 2.24 11.35 -5.25
C TRP A 241 2.27 10.28 -4.15
N HIS A 242 2.77 10.59 -2.95
CA HIS A 242 2.77 9.65 -1.83
C HIS A 242 1.37 9.26 -1.38
N GLN A 243 0.42 10.20 -1.44
CA GLN A 243 -0.98 9.92 -1.16
C GLN A 243 -1.60 9.03 -2.23
N GLU A 244 -1.35 9.35 -3.50
CA GLU A 244 -1.83 8.55 -4.63
C GLU A 244 -1.29 7.11 -4.62
N GLN A 245 0.01 6.92 -4.35
CA GLN A 245 0.59 5.58 -4.19
C GLN A 245 -0.14 4.75 -3.14
N ARG A 246 -0.61 5.41 -2.08
CA ARG A 246 -1.36 4.76 -1.01
C ARG A 246 -2.78 4.41 -1.45
N GLU A 247 -3.46 5.33 -2.13
CA GLU A 247 -4.78 5.11 -2.73
C GLU A 247 -4.76 3.94 -3.71
N LEU A 248 -3.81 3.92 -4.66
CA LEU A 248 -3.61 2.82 -5.60
C LEU A 248 -3.47 1.47 -4.92
N CYS A 249 -2.65 1.39 -3.86
CA CYS A 249 -2.51 0.16 -3.11
C CYS A 249 -3.84 -0.27 -2.48
N LEU A 250 -4.62 0.65 -1.93
CA LEU A 250 -5.91 0.35 -1.30
C LEU A 250 -6.94 -0.13 -2.33
N GLN A 251 -7.00 0.49 -3.50
CA GLN A 251 -7.86 0.04 -4.61
C GLN A 251 -7.47 -1.36 -5.12
N MET A 252 -6.19 -1.73 -5.03
CA MET A 252 -5.72 -3.05 -5.39
C MET A 252 -6.13 -4.15 -4.38
N TRP A 253 -6.39 -3.83 -3.11
CA TRP A 253 -6.75 -4.84 -2.10
C TRP A 253 -7.96 -5.69 -2.48
N PRO A 254 -9.13 -5.11 -2.80
CA PRO A 254 -10.29 -5.91 -3.18
C PRO A 254 -10.09 -6.67 -4.50
N LEU A 255 -9.29 -6.13 -5.42
CA LEU A 255 -9.00 -6.78 -6.70
C LEU A 255 -8.10 -8.01 -6.55
N VAL A 256 -7.13 -7.95 -5.64
CA VAL A 256 -6.19 -9.05 -5.37
C VAL A 256 -6.73 -10.01 -4.30
N GLY A 257 -7.59 -9.53 -3.40
CA GLY A 257 -8.07 -10.27 -2.22
C GLY A 257 -7.06 -10.32 -1.07
N GLU A 258 -5.95 -9.57 -1.17
CA GLU A 258 -4.86 -9.54 -0.19
C GLU A 258 -4.33 -8.13 0.03
N LYS A 259 -3.59 -7.94 1.12
CA LYS A 259 -3.02 -6.66 1.51
C LYS A 259 -1.84 -6.26 0.61
N VAL A 260 -2.10 -5.41 -0.39
CA VAL A 260 -1.08 -4.79 -1.25
C VAL A 260 -0.45 -3.56 -0.57
N ALA A 261 0.86 -3.35 -0.72
CA ALA A 261 1.52 -2.23 -0.04
C ALA A 261 2.63 -1.58 -0.89
N VAL A 262 2.90 -0.30 -0.63
CA VAL A 262 4.08 0.36 -1.18
C VAL A 262 5.32 -0.25 -0.54
N LYS A 263 6.21 -0.79 -1.37
CA LYS A 263 7.50 -1.34 -0.97
C LYS A 263 8.50 -0.21 -0.77
N LEU A 264 8.67 0.19 0.49
CA LEU A 264 9.64 1.21 0.86
C LEU A 264 10.95 0.58 1.36
N PRO A 265 12.13 1.16 1.02
CA PRO A 265 13.39 0.85 1.69
C PRO A 265 13.30 1.07 3.20
N ARG A 266 14.14 0.36 3.97
CA ARG A 266 14.13 0.46 5.45
C ARG A 266 14.32 1.91 5.95
N ALA A 267 15.18 2.68 5.29
CA ALA A 267 15.40 4.10 5.60
C ALA A 267 14.10 4.91 5.53
N HIS A 268 13.37 4.78 4.42
CA HIS A 268 12.10 5.49 4.17
C HIS A 268 10.95 5.04 5.07
N ARG A 269 10.93 3.77 5.52
CA ARG A 269 9.94 3.29 6.50
C ARG A 269 10.11 3.94 7.86
N ASN A 270 11.36 4.14 8.27
CA ASN A 270 11.70 4.69 9.59
C ASN A 270 11.72 6.22 9.60
N ASP A 271 11.99 6.86 8.45
CA ASP A 271 12.05 8.30 8.30
C ASP A 271 11.23 8.79 7.08
N PRO A 272 9.98 9.24 7.30
CA PRO A 272 9.15 9.82 6.24
C PRO A 272 9.75 11.09 5.63
N LYS A 273 10.52 11.87 6.41
CA LYS A 273 11.14 13.11 5.92
C LYS A 273 12.28 12.78 4.96
N GLN A 274 13.07 11.76 5.28
CA GLN A 274 14.09 11.26 4.37
C GLN A 274 13.47 10.78 3.06
N ARG A 275 12.37 10.01 3.13
CA ARG A 275 11.64 9.58 1.92
C ARG A 275 11.21 10.77 1.06
N LEU A 276 10.60 11.79 1.67
CA LEU A 276 10.16 12.99 0.96
C LEU A 276 11.35 13.68 0.29
N ALA A 277 12.47 13.86 1.01
CA ALA A 277 13.67 14.50 0.47
C ALA A 277 14.26 13.73 -0.72
N ASP A 278 14.40 12.41 -0.60
CA ASP A 278 14.95 11.55 -1.67
C ASP A 278 14.04 11.55 -2.91
N ASP A 279 12.72 11.50 -2.71
CA ASP A 279 11.77 11.53 -3.82
C ASP A 279 11.68 12.92 -4.48
N CYS A 280 11.88 14.00 -3.73
CA CYS A 280 12.02 15.36 -4.27
C CYS A 280 13.31 15.53 -5.07
N GLU A 281 14.42 14.96 -4.61
CA GLU A 281 15.69 14.93 -5.37
C GLU A 281 15.49 14.20 -6.70
N ARG A 282 14.84 13.02 -6.67
CA ARG A 282 14.58 12.26 -7.90
C ARG A 282 13.65 13.01 -8.85
N LEU A 283 12.58 13.63 -8.36
CA LEU A 283 11.70 14.44 -9.21
C LEU A 283 12.47 15.61 -9.84
N ALA A 284 13.34 16.27 -9.07
CA ALA A 284 14.09 17.43 -9.54
C ALA A 284 15.21 17.10 -10.52
N SER A 285 15.85 15.94 -10.38
CA SER A 285 17.01 15.53 -11.19
C SER A 285 16.66 14.63 -12.37
N GLU A 286 15.68 13.73 -12.20
CA GLU A 286 15.29 12.74 -13.20
C GLU A 286 13.93 13.02 -13.84
N HIS A 287 13.12 13.93 -13.29
CA HIS A 287 11.72 14.16 -13.70
C HIS A 287 10.83 12.91 -13.60
N LEU A 288 11.16 12.01 -12.66
CA LEU A 288 10.45 10.75 -12.45
C LEU A 288 9.77 10.70 -11.08
N LEU A 289 8.54 10.19 -11.08
CA LEU A 289 7.85 9.71 -9.90
C LEU A 289 7.74 8.18 -9.99
N ILE A 290 8.29 7.46 -9.01
CA ILE A 290 8.36 5.99 -9.03
C ILE A 290 7.67 5.43 -7.79
N SER A 291 6.90 4.36 -7.98
CA SER A 291 6.36 3.52 -6.92
C SER A 291 6.74 2.07 -7.17
N THR A 292 7.14 1.37 -6.11
CA THR A 292 7.25 -0.08 -6.13
C THR A 292 6.18 -0.64 -5.22
N ILE A 293 5.36 -1.54 -5.73
CA ILE A 293 4.21 -2.11 -5.06
C ILE A 293 4.49 -3.60 -4.80
N ASP A 294 4.49 -3.95 -3.53
CA ASP A 294 4.58 -5.33 -3.04
C ASP A 294 3.19 -5.97 -3.08
N ILE A 295 3.04 -6.99 -3.91
CA ILE A 295 1.81 -7.77 -4.04
C ILE A 295 2.12 -9.17 -3.49
N PRO A 296 1.42 -9.61 -2.42
CA PRO A 296 1.69 -10.90 -1.81
C PRO A 296 1.67 -12.06 -2.80
N ASN A 297 2.71 -12.90 -2.75
CA ASN A 297 2.89 -14.10 -3.59
C ASN A 297 2.99 -13.84 -5.11
N ALA A 298 3.11 -12.59 -5.56
CA ALA A 298 3.38 -12.28 -6.96
C ALA A 298 4.82 -12.67 -7.35
N ALA A 299 5.05 -12.87 -8.65
CA ALA A 299 6.37 -13.28 -9.17
C ALA A 299 7.47 -12.22 -9.00
N SER A 300 7.10 -10.94 -8.90
CA SER A 300 7.98 -9.82 -8.59
C SER A 300 7.15 -8.67 -8.03
N ASP A 301 7.80 -7.62 -7.54
CA ASP A 301 7.10 -6.37 -7.27
C ASP A 301 6.59 -5.74 -8.59
N LEU A 302 5.49 -5.00 -8.50
CA LEU A 302 4.99 -4.15 -9.60
C LEU A 302 5.60 -2.76 -9.46
N THR A 303 6.29 -2.29 -10.50
CA THR A 303 6.85 -0.94 -10.55
C THR A 303 5.96 -0.04 -11.40
N VAL A 304 5.60 1.11 -10.86
CA VAL A 304 4.90 2.19 -11.55
C VAL A 304 5.86 3.35 -11.71
N THR A 305 6.16 3.72 -12.95
CA THR A 305 7.01 4.85 -13.30
C THR A 305 6.19 5.89 -14.05
N VAL A 306 6.16 7.09 -13.50
CA VAL A 306 5.51 8.27 -14.09
C VAL A 306 6.64 9.18 -14.57
N ASP A 307 6.77 9.31 -15.88
CA ASP A 307 7.80 10.13 -16.54
C ASP A 307 7.18 11.45 -16.97
N LEU A 308 7.55 12.54 -16.31
CA LEU A 308 6.96 13.86 -16.56
C LEU A 308 7.49 14.48 -17.86
N THR A 309 8.70 14.12 -18.28
CA THR A 309 9.29 14.60 -19.55
C THR A 309 8.59 13.94 -20.73
N ARG A 310 8.34 12.62 -20.65
CA ARG A 310 7.63 11.86 -21.69
C ARG A 310 6.11 11.91 -21.56
N LYS A 311 5.59 12.44 -20.44
CA LYS A 311 4.15 12.47 -20.12
C LYS A 311 3.51 11.08 -20.20
N SER A 312 4.23 10.09 -19.68
CA SER A 312 3.84 8.69 -19.77
C SER A 312 3.78 8.00 -18.40
N ILE A 313 2.95 6.96 -18.34
CA ILE A 313 2.84 6.06 -17.19
C ILE A 313 3.24 4.67 -17.67
N THR A 314 4.24 4.08 -17.02
CA THR A 314 4.71 2.73 -17.26
C THR A 314 4.44 1.85 -16.05
N CYS A 315 3.79 0.71 -16.25
CA CYS A 315 3.68 -0.34 -15.24
C CYS A 315 4.53 -1.53 -15.68
N SER A 316 5.41 -2.03 -14.82
CA SER A 316 6.30 -3.14 -15.17
C SER A 316 6.52 -4.13 -14.03
N MET A 317 6.84 -5.36 -14.40
CA MET A 317 7.29 -6.44 -13.52
C MET A 317 8.52 -7.10 -14.12
N ARG A 318 9.56 -7.30 -13.30
CA ARG A 318 10.85 -7.83 -13.74
C ARG A 318 11.05 -9.25 -13.22
N LEU A 319 11.36 -10.17 -14.13
CA LEU A 319 11.63 -11.58 -13.84
C LEU A 319 13.05 -11.95 -14.25
N ASP A 320 13.70 -12.79 -13.43
CA ASP A 320 14.94 -13.44 -13.85
C ASP A 320 14.64 -14.46 -14.96
N ALA A 321 15.54 -14.53 -15.94
CA ALA A 321 15.41 -15.47 -17.04
C ALA A 321 15.78 -16.90 -16.58
N PRO A 322 15.14 -17.94 -17.13
CA PRO A 322 15.42 -19.33 -16.78
C PRO A 322 16.88 -19.70 -17.06
N LYS A 323 17.57 -20.24 -16.04
CA LYS A 323 19.01 -20.59 -16.14
C LYS A 323 19.25 -21.95 -16.78
N ASP A 324 18.23 -22.81 -16.81
CA ASP A 324 18.24 -24.13 -17.46
C ASP A 324 18.09 -24.05 -18.98
N ARG A 325 17.74 -22.87 -19.53
CA ARG A 325 17.52 -22.67 -20.95
C ARG A 325 18.71 -21.99 -21.61
N LYS A 326 19.23 -22.61 -22.66
CA LYS A 326 20.44 -22.17 -23.37
C LYS A 326 20.21 -21.19 -24.52
N SER A 327 18.99 -20.94 -25.00
CA SER A 327 18.77 -20.00 -26.12
C SER A 327 17.82 -18.86 -25.74
N THR A 328 17.98 -17.69 -26.37
CA THR A 328 17.08 -16.54 -26.17
C THR A 328 15.64 -16.92 -26.47
N SER A 329 15.39 -17.58 -27.62
CA SER A 329 14.08 -18.10 -27.99
C SER A 329 13.47 -19.00 -26.91
N ALA A 330 14.25 -19.92 -26.33
CA ALA A 330 13.74 -20.80 -25.27
C ALA A 330 13.38 -20.03 -23.99
N LYS A 331 14.17 -19.00 -23.62
CA LYS A 331 13.90 -18.12 -22.47
C LYS A 331 12.67 -17.23 -22.71
N ILE A 332 12.50 -16.71 -23.92
CA ILE A 332 11.33 -15.90 -24.30
C ILE A 332 10.07 -16.76 -24.36
N ASN A 333 10.14 -17.93 -24.99
CA ASN A 333 9.02 -18.88 -25.04
C ASN A 333 8.62 -19.42 -23.67
N TRP A 334 9.48 -19.32 -22.64
CA TRP A 334 9.08 -19.58 -21.25
C TRP A 334 8.17 -18.46 -20.73
N LEU A 335 8.51 -17.22 -21.02
CA LEU A 335 7.79 -16.03 -20.57
C LEU A 335 6.46 -15.85 -21.31
N THR A 336 6.48 -15.88 -22.64
CA THR A 336 5.29 -15.59 -23.48
C THR A 336 4.17 -16.61 -23.29
N ARG A 337 4.49 -17.85 -22.90
CA ARG A 337 3.50 -18.89 -22.56
C ARG A 337 2.73 -18.60 -21.27
N GLN A 338 3.26 -17.76 -20.39
CA GLN A 338 2.58 -17.36 -19.16
C GLN A 338 1.53 -16.29 -19.41
N LEU A 339 1.77 -15.44 -20.41
CA LEU A 339 0.88 -14.33 -20.73
C LEU A 339 -0.25 -14.83 -21.63
N PRO A 340 -1.54 -14.64 -21.28
CA PRO A 340 -2.65 -14.97 -22.15
C PRO A 340 -2.80 -13.94 -23.29
N SER A 341 -3.55 -14.32 -24.33
CA SER A 341 -3.96 -13.39 -25.40
C SER A 341 -5.38 -12.92 -25.09
N ASN A 342 -5.59 -11.61 -25.01
CA ASN A 342 -6.91 -11.03 -24.75
C ASN A 342 -7.03 -9.69 -25.48
N GLU A 343 -8.07 -9.53 -26.30
CA GLU A 343 -8.33 -8.31 -27.05
C GLU A 343 -8.55 -7.07 -26.17
N LYS A 344 -8.95 -7.27 -24.91
CA LYS A 344 -9.14 -6.21 -23.92
C LYS A 344 -7.86 -5.88 -23.13
N SER A 345 -6.76 -6.58 -23.38
CA SER A 345 -5.48 -6.33 -22.71
C SER A 345 -4.92 -4.97 -23.12
N PRO A 346 -4.25 -4.24 -22.20
CA PRO A 346 -3.39 -3.13 -22.60
C PRO A 346 -2.26 -3.64 -23.52
N ALA A 347 -1.62 -2.71 -24.23
CA ALA A 347 -0.47 -3.00 -25.08
C ALA A 347 0.74 -3.43 -24.23
N ILE A 348 0.96 -4.74 -24.14
CA ILE A 348 2.07 -5.33 -23.38
C ILE A 348 3.29 -5.45 -24.29
N SER A 349 4.44 -5.07 -23.75
CA SER A 349 5.77 -5.23 -24.36
C SER A 349 6.68 -6.06 -23.45
N ILE A 350 7.68 -6.70 -24.06
CA ILE A 350 8.73 -7.42 -23.36
C ILE A 350 10.05 -6.75 -23.65
N LYS A 351 10.78 -6.38 -22.61
CA LYS A 351 12.18 -5.95 -22.68
C LYS A 351 13.10 -7.07 -22.23
N ALA A 352 14.09 -7.41 -23.05
CA ALA A 352 15.14 -8.36 -22.72
C ALA A 352 16.36 -7.63 -22.15
N MET A 353 16.76 -7.98 -20.92
CA MET A 353 17.89 -7.40 -20.22
C MET A 353 19.09 -8.35 -20.23
N ARG A 354 20.27 -7.84 -20.53
CA ARG A 354 21.54 -8.61 -20.63
C ARG A 354 22.54 -8.12 -19.58
N LYS A 355 23.58 -8.91 -19.31
CA LYS A 355 24.69 -8.49 -18.43
C LYS A 355 25.57 -7.44 -19.13
N GLY A 356 26.18 -6.58 -18.34
CA GLY A 356 27.13 -5.57 -18.83
C GLY A 356 26.42 -4.39 -19.50
N GLN A 357 27.07 -3.78 -20.50
CA GLN A 357 26.55 -2.63 -21.25
C GLN A 357 25.78 -3.02 -22.52
N ALA A 358 25.50 -4.31 -22.73
CA ALA A 358 24.71 -4.76 -23.87
C ALA A 358 23.32 -4.11 -23.83
N LEU A 359 22.91 -3.52 -24.96
CA LEU A 359 21.65 -2.78 -25.07
C LEU A 359 20.46 -3.68 -24.72
N ALA A 360 19.56 -3.14 -23.91
CA ALA A 360 18.25 -3.73 -23.72
C ALA A 360 17.45 -3.54 -25.02
N THR A 361 16.75 -4.59 -25.43
CA THR A 361 15.85 -4.59 -26.59
C THR A 361 14.44 -4.82 -26.11
N ASP A 362 13.48 -4.05 -26.61
CA ASP A 362 12.07 -4.24 -26.31
C ASP A 362 11.21 -4.30 -27.57
N LYS A 363 10.17 -5.13 -27.51
CA LYS A 363 9.20 -5.34 -28.60
C LYS A 363 7.81 -5.66 -28.04
N PRO A 364 6.74 -5.33 -28.79
CA PRO A 364 5.37 -5.73 -28.44
C PRO A 364 5.23 -7.25 -28.28
N LEU A 365 4.44 -7.70 -27.31
CA LEU A 365 4.22 -9.11 -27.00
C LEU A 365 3.79 -9.93 -28.23
N GLU A 366 2.93 -9.37 -29.08
CA GLU A 366 2.44 -10.03 -30.30
C GLU A 366 3.53 -10.28 -31.34
N GLU A 367 4.49 -9.36 -31.47
CA GLU A 367 5.65 -9.55 -32.34
C GLU A 367 6.58 -10.62 -31.78
N VAL A 368 6.83 -10.58 -30.47
CA VAL A 368 7.69 -11.54 -29.76
C VAL A 368 7.10 -12.96 -29.80
N ARG A 369 5.76 -13.10 -29.76
CA ARG A 369 5.08 -14.39 -29.92
C ARG A 369 5.27 -14.98 -31.32
N LYS A 370 5.21 -14.14 -32.36
CA LYS A 370 5.39 -14.57 -33.76
C LYS A 370 6.86 -14.90 -34.07
N ASN A 371 7.78 -14.10 -33.55
CA ASN A 371 9.21 -14.27 -33.78
C ASN A 371 9.98 -14.01 -32.47
N PRO A 372 10.25 -15.04 -31.64
CA PRO A 372 11.00 -14.87 -30.40
C PRO A 372 12.41 -14.30 -30.58
N ASN A 373 13.05 -14.50 -31.72
CA ASN A 373 14.41 -14.01 -31.98
C ASN A 373 14.43 -12.50 -32.29
N ILE A 374 13.27 -11.83 -32.40
CA ILE A 374 13.21 -10.37 -32.63
C ILE A 374 13.86 -9.55 -31.51
N LEU A 375 14.01 -10.14 -30.33
CA LEU A 375 14.67 -9.54 -29.19
C LEU A 375 16.16 -9.82 -29.15
N ASP A 376 16.72 -10.65 -30.05
CA ASP A 376 18.16 -10.85 -30.15
C ASP A 376 18.85 -9.57 -30.63
N VAL A 377 20.09 -9.40 -30.19
CA VAL A 377 20.94 -8.27 -30.60
C VAL A 377 21.88 -8.80 -31.66
N GLU A 378 21.98 -8.10 -32.78
CA GLU A 378 22.91 -8.46 -33.84
C GLU A 378 24.35 -8.43 -33.31
N ASN A 379 25.17 -9.39 -33.74
CA ASN A 379 26.60 -9.48 -33.43
C ASN A 379 26.95 -9.71 -31.95
N THR A 380 26.08 -10.37 -31.17
CA THR A 380 26.44 -10.81 -29.81
C THR A 380 25.74 -12.11 -29.40
N ASP A 381 26.49 -13.00 -28.73
CA ASP A 381 25.94 -14.19 -28.07
C ASP A 381 25.39 -13.89 -26.65
N ALA A 382 25.34 -12.61 -26.26
CA ALA A 382 24.88 -12.19 -24.95
C ALA A 382 23.39 -12.51 -24.75
N GLN A 383 23.13 -13.51 -23.91
CA GLN A 383 21.77 -13.94 -23.63
C GLN A 383 21.08 -13.06 -22.60
N PRO A 384 19.74 -12.93 -22.68
CA PRO A 384 18.97 -12.30 -21.62
C PRO A 384 19.17 -13.02 -20.29
N VAL A 385 19.38 -12.23 -19.23
CA VAL A 385 19.45 -12.66 -17.83
C VAL A 385 18.21 -12.29 -17.04
N ALA A 386 17.44 -11.33 -17.54
CA ALA A 386 16.14 -10.95 -17.00
C ALA A 386 15.24 -10.45 -18.13
N PHE A 387 13.95 -10.45 -17.85
CA PHE A 387 12.93 -9.83 -18.68
C PHE A 387 12.15 -8.82 -17.86
N GLU A 388 11.78 -7.72 -18.49
CA GLU A 388 10.80 -6.78 -17.95
C GLU A 388 9.56 -6.85 -18.84
N VAL A 389 8.43 -7.26 -18.25
CA VAL A 389 7.11 -7.20 -18.88
C VAL A 389 6.49 -5.88 -18.48
N PHE A 390 6.06 -5.07 -19.45
CA PHE A 390 5.54 -3.75 -19.15
C PHE A 390 4.43 -3.32 -20.10
N THR A 391 3.60 -2.40 -19.64
CA THR A 391 2.75 -1.56 -20.48
C THR A 391 3.13 -0.11 -20.26
N SER A 392 3.09 0.70 -21.33
CA SER A 392 3.34 2.13 -21.25
C SER A 392 2.23 2.87 -21.99
N ILE A 393 1.66 3.90 -21.36
CA ILE A 393 0.69 4.80 -21.97
C ILE A 393 1.26 6.21 -22.02
N ASP A 394 1.21 6.83 -23.19
CA ASP A 394 1.46 8.26 -23.37
C ASP A 394 0.11 9.00 -23.27
N LEU A 395 0.04 9.98 -22.37
CA LEU A 395 -1.17 10.75 -22.12
C LEU A 395 -1.17 12.11 -22.84
N GLY A 396 -0.04 12.52 -23.43
CA GLY A 396 0.12 13.82 -24.08
C GLY A 396 -0.37 14.97 -23.20
N ALA A 397 -1.24 15.82 -23.73
CA ALA A 397 -1.81 16.95 -22.98
C ALA A 397 -2.65 16.55 -21.76
N LYS A 398 -3.25 15.35 -21.74
CA LYS A 398 -4.08 14.87 -20.64
C LYS A 398 -3.26 14.64 -19.36
N PHE A 399 -1.96 14.36 -19.50
CA PHE A 399 -1.05 14.14 -18.38
C PHE A 399 -1.01 15.31 -17.41
N SER A 400 -1.09 16.55 -17.91
CA SER A 400 -1.08 17.77 -17.10
C SER A 400 -2.40 18.06 -16.38
N GLY A 401 -3.47 17.29 -16.65
CA GLY A 401 -4.74 17.44 -15.97
C GLY A 401 -4.75 16.73 -14.63
N ASN A 402 -4.83 17.48 -13.52
CA ASN A 402 -4.63 16.96 -12.17
C ASN A 402 -5.54 15.76 -11.80
N ARG A 403 -6.80 15.78 -12.24
CA ARG A 403 -7.77 14.68 -12.03
C ARG A 403 -7.63 13.58 -13.08
N VAL A 404 -7.52 13.98 -14.34
CA VAL A 404 -7.43 13.07 -15.49
C VAL A 404 -6.20 12.16 -15.39
N PHE A 405 -5.08 12.69 -14.88
CA PHE A 405 -3.88 11.90 -14.61
C PHE A 405 -4.16 10.74 -13.62
N ILE A 406 -4.87 11.03 -12.51
CA ILE A 406 -5.23 10.04 -11.50
C ILE A 406 -6.17 8.99 -12.09
N GLU A 407 -7.21 9.39 -12.82
CA GLU A 407 -8.14 8.46 -13.48
C GLU A 407 -7.43 7.48 -14.43
N HIS A 408 -6.41 7.94 -15.15
CA HIS A 408 -5.62 7.07 -16.03
C HIS A 408 -4.67 6.15 -15.25
N LEU A 409 -4.08 6.64 -14.17
CA LEU A 409 -3.19 5.89 -13.30
C LEU A 409 -3.92 4.75 -12.57
N GLU A 410 -5.06 5.07 -11.95
CA GLU A 410 -5.97 4.15 -11.27
C GLU A 410 -6.58 3.11 -12.23
N LYS A 411 -6.57 3.37 -13.53
CA LYS A 411 -6.98 2.39 -14.56
C LYS A 411 -5.82 1.49 -14.99
N VAL A 412 -4.68 2.07 -15.36
CA VAL A 412 -3.59 1.30 -15.99
C VAL A 412 -2.89 0.35 -15.02
N VAL A 413 -2.77 0.72 -13.74
CA VAL A 413 -2.10 -0.12 -12.73
C VAL A 413 -2.88 -1.41 -12.48
N PRO A 414 -4.20 -1.39 -12.16
CA PRO A 414 -4.97 -2.61 -12.02
C PRO A 414 -5.10 -3.42 -13.32
N ASP A 415 -5.26 -2.75 -14.47
CA ASP A 415 -5.38 -3.44 -15.75
C ASP A 415 -4.07 -4.18 -16.10
N PHE A 416 -2.92 -3.56 -15.90
CA PHE A 416 -1.64 -4.24 -16.10
C PHE A 416 -1.51 -5.49 -15.22
N TYR A 417 -1.85 -5.40 -13.93
CA TYR A 417 -1.80 -6.55 -13.05
C TYR A 417 -2.79 -7.65 -13.46
N ARG A 418 -4.03 -7.27 -13.83
CA ARG A 418 -5.08 -8.18 -14.29
C ARG A 418 -4.70 -8.93 -15.57
N TYR A 419 -4.08 -8.26 -16.54
CA TYR A 419 -3.83 -8.86 -17.86
C TYR A 419 -2.42 -9.42 -18.04
N ALA A 420 -1.45 -8.96 -17.24
CA ALA A 420 -0.07 -9.46 -17.27
C ALA A 420 0.37 -9.99 -15.90
N GLY A 421 0.38 -9.13 -14.89
CA GLY A 421 1.07 -9.37 -13.63
C GLY A 421 0.66 -10.64 -12.89
N GLN A 422 -0.64 -10.92 -12.79
CA GLN A 422 -1.17 -12.09 -12.07
C GLN A 422 -0.80 -13.45 -12.72
N TYR A 423 -0.41 -13.45 -14.00
CA TYR A 423 -0.05 -14.66 -14.72
C TYR A 423 1.45 -14.97 -14.68
N LEU A 424 2.26 -13.99 -14.31
CA LEU A 424 3.70 -14.14 -14.22
C LEU A 424 4.07 -15.10 -13.09
N LYS A 425 5.07 -15.94 -13.34
CA LYS A 425 5.66 -16.89 -12.40
C LYS A 425 7.18 -16.71 -12.41
N ALA A 426 7.75 -16.48 -11.24
CA ALA A 426 9.20 -16.41 -11.09
C ALA A 426 9.82 -17.77 -11.45
N TRP A 427 10.98 -17.73 -12.11
CA TRP A 427 11.70 -18.97 -12.39
C TRP A 427 12.24 -19.58 -11.10
N VAL A 428 12.00 -20.88 -10.92
CA VAL A 428 12.50 -21.67 -9.80
C VAL A 428 13.42 -22.75 -10.36
N ALA A 429 14.62 -22.88 -9.78
CA ALA A 429 15.56 -23.91 -10.20
C ALA A 429 14.98 -25.33 -9.96
N PRO A 430 15.11 -26.26 -10.91
CA PRO A 430 14.66 -27.64 -10.70
C PRO A 430 15.47 -28.28 -9.56
N ALA A 431 14.83 -29.20 -8.82
CA ALA A 431 15.49 -29.96 -7.77
C ALA A 431 16.68 -30.76 -8.34
N PRO A 432 17.84 -30.79 -7.65
CA PRO A 432 18.96 -31.63 -8.04
C PRO A 432 18.52 -33.10 -8.14
N ARG A 433 18.87 -33.78 -9.24
CA ARG A 433 18.61 -35.22 -9.41
C ARG A 433 19.76 -36.03 -8.81
N VAL A 434 19.43 -37.16 -8.17
CA VAL A 434 20.42 -38.14 -7.74
C VAL A 434 21.15 -38.64 -8.99
N LYS A 435 22.48 -38.56 -8.98
CA LYS A 435 23.30 -39.14 -10.04
C LYS A 435 23.15 -40.65 -9.95
N GLN A 436 22.59 -41.29 -10.99
CA GLN A 436 22.77 -42.72 -11.16
C GLN A 436 24.25 -42.92 -11.53
N VAL A 437 25.00 -43.59 -10.64
CA VAL A 437 26.28 -44.17 -11.02
C VAL A 437 25.89 -45.41 -11.82
N GLU A 438 26.15 -45.38 -13.13
CA GLU A 438 26.16 -46.63 -13.91
C GLU A 438 27.31 -47.45 -13.33
N GLU A 439 26.99 -48.53 -12.62
CA GLU A 439 27.95 -49.58 -12.32
C GLU A 439 28.27 -50.25 -13.67
N ASP A 440 29.47 -49.98 -14.21
CA ASP A 440 30.01 -50.69 -15.38
C ASP A 440 30.12 -52.19 -15.03
N PRO A 441 29.40 -53.10 -15.70
CA PRO A 441 29.45 -54.53 -15.40
C PRO A 441 30.52 -55.25 -16.23
N GLU A 442 31.74 -54.71 -16.32
CA GLU A 442 32.86 -55.38 -17.00
C GLU A 442 34.20 -55.21 -16.24
N GLU A 443 34.30 -55.85 -15.08
CA GLU A 443 35.58 -56.36 -14.55
C GLU A 443 35.35 -57.76 -13.92
N GLU A 444 34.77 -58.70 -14.69
CA GLU A 444 34.98 -60.13 -14.43
C GLU A 444 36.22 -60.58 -15.22
N THR A 445 37.34 -60.56 -14.51
CA THR A 445 38.60 -61.28 -14.75
C THR A 445 38.53 -62.45 -15.73
N GLU A 446 39.26 -62.34 -16.85
CA GLU A 446 39.71 -63.47 -17.66
C GLU A 446 40.57 -64.41 -16.80
N ALA A 447 39.98 -65.53 -16.38
CA ALA A 447 40.70 -66.70 -15.88
C ALA A 447 40.54 -67.87 -16.86
N GLN A 448 41.57 -68.05 -17.69
CA GLN A 448 42.09 -69.29 -18.30
C GLN A 448 41.12 -70.26 -18.99
N THR A 449 41.41 -70.61 -20.25
CA THR A 449 41.88 -71.97 -20.59
C THR A 449 42.28 -72.10 -22.07
N THR A 450 43.55 -72.45 -22.27
CA THR A 450 44.09 -73.03 -23.50
C THR A 450 43.43 -74.39 -23.77
N SER A 451 42.92 -74.60 -24.97
CA SER A 451 42.46 -75.92 -25.45
C SER A 451 43.62 -76.71 -26.08
N PRO A 452 43.66 -78.05 -25.96
CA PRO A 452 44.69 -78.89 -26.56
C PRO A 452 44.37 -79.21 -28.03
N GLU A 453 45.39 -79.23 -28.89
CA GLU A 453 45.33 -79.83 -30.23
C GLU A 453 45.53 -81.36 -30.12
N ASN A 454 44.70 -82.11 -30.84
CA ASN A 454 44.91 -83.52 -31.18
C ASN A 454 45.20 -83.61 -32.69
N ASP A 455 46.25 -84.38 -33.02
CA ASP A 455 46.64 -85.02 -34.30
C ASP A 455 46.67 -84.22 -35.62
#